data_AF-A0A120IEL4-F1
#
_entry.id   AF-A0A120IEL4-F1
#
_cell.length_a   1.000
_cell.length_b   1.000
_cell.length_c   1.000
_cell.angle_alpha   90.00
_cell.angle_beta   90.00
_cell.angle_gamma   90.00
#
_symmetry.space_group_name_H-M   'P 1'
#
loop_
_entity.id
_entity.type
_entity.pdbx_description
1 polymer ?
#
loop_
_entity_poly.entity_id
_entity_poly.type
_entity_poly.pdbx_seq_one_letter_code
_entity_poly.pdbx_strand_id
1 'polypeptide(L)'
;MNAIKPDSTGTYNLLISFKGNDTFKKAKKNIVFKDVDIRAKLITKDSVNYISATLINTATNTPITGESLNIQVQRLFKPLKIGNEFNYTNENGAIFIPIDNGIPGMDGNIAIEVVLNESDDFGTVKAIVNAPIGVPIVDESTFNERTMWSPRNKTPLFLLIFPNLLIFGIWGLIIYLITNLFKISKSKI
;
A
#
# COMPACT_ATOMS: atom_id res chain seq x y z
N MET A 1 5.44 25.85 20.60
CA MET A 1 5.59 26.47 19.27
C MET A 1 4.36 27.34 19.02
N ASN A 2 4.53 28.62 18.67
CA ASN A 2 3.39 29.48 18.33
C ASN A 2 2.82 29.04 16.97
N ALA A 3 1.50 28.90 16.89
CA ALA A 3 0.81 28.57 15.64
C ALA A 3 0.97 29.71 14.62
N ILE A 4 1.20 29.36 13.36
CA ILE A 4 1.24 30.32 12.25
C ILE A 4 -0.20 30.79 12.00
N LYS A 5 -0.40 32.10 11.84
CA LYS A 5 -1.72 32.69 11.62
C LYS A 5 -1.82 33.27 10.20
N PRO A 6 -2.97 33.16 9.53
CA PRO A 6 -3.19 33.80 8.25
C PRO A 6 -3.38 35.31 8.40
N ASP A 7 -3.25 36.03 7.28
CA ASP A 7 -3.68 37.42 7.17
C ASP A 7 -5.21 37.56 7.07
N SER A 8 -5.70 38.80 6.92
CA SER A 8 -7.14 39.10 6.80
C SER A 8 -7.81 38.47 5.57
N THR A 9 -7.03 37.95 4.62
CA THR A 9 -7.53 37.28 3.40
C THR A 9 -7.47 35.76 3.50
N GLY A 10 -7.02 35.21 4.64
CA GLY A 10 -6.82 33.77 4.81
C GLY A 10 -5.51 33.26 4.21
N THR A 11 -4.59 34.15 3.82
CA THR A 11 -3.34 33.78 3.16
C THR A 11 -2.20 33.70 4.17
N TYR A 12 -1.37 32.67 4.06
CA TYR A 12 -0.17 32.49 4.86
C TYR A 12 1.04 32.98 4.07
N ASN A 13 1.78 33.92 4.63
CA ASN A 13 3.01 34.47 4.03
C ASN A 13 4.20 34.10 4.91
N LEU A 14 5.03 33.16 4.44
CA LEU A 14 6.22 32.72 5.15
C LEU A 14 7.48 33.17 4.42
N LEU A 15 8.25 34.01 5.11
CA LEU A 15 9.57 34.41 4.66
C LEU A 15 10.65 33.67 5.46
N ILE A 16 11.37 32.78 4.78
CA ILE A 16 12.49 32.05 5.35
C ILE A 16 13.77 32.72 4.85
N SER A 17 14.64 33.13 5.77
CA SER A 17 15.92 33.76 5.42
C SER A 17 17.05 33.19 6.25
N PHE A 18 18.16 32.92 5.58
CA PHE A 18 19.41 32.47 6.16
C PHE A 18 20.50 33.46 5.76
N LYS A 19 21.16 34.06 6.75
CA LYS A 19 22.17 35.11 6.53
C LYS A 19 23.46 34.58 5.89
N GLY A 20 23.66 33.27 5.84
CA GLY A 20 24.92 32.66 5.41
C GLY A 20 25.87 32.41 6.57
N ASN A 21 26.85 31.55 6.35
CA ASN A 21 28.03 31.35 7.20
C ASN A 21 29.24 30.96 6.31
N ASP A 22 30.37 30.62 6.92
CA ASP A 22 31.60 30.28 6.19
C ASP A 22 31.45 29.08 5.24
N THR A 23 30.48 28.20 5.49
CA THR A 23 30.22 26.98 4.70
C THR A 23 29.09 27.14 3.68
N PHE A 24 28.10 27.98 3.97
CA PHE A 24 26.86 28.09 3.19
C PHE A 24 26.54 29.54 2.83
N LYS A 25 26.15 29.75 1.56
CA LYS A 25 25.74 31.06 1.06
C LYS A 25 24.43 31.52 1.71
N LYS A 26 24.27 32.85 1.79
CA LYS A 26 22.99 33.46 2.17
C LYS A 26 21.87 32.99 1.23
N ALA A 27 20.70 32.73 1.78
CA ALA A 27 19.53 32.29 1.04
C ALA A 27 18.27 32.92 1.60
N LYS A 28 17.29 33.19 0.73
CA LYS A 28 15.98 33.71 1.11
C LYS A 28 14.93 33.08 0.22
N LYS A 29 13.84 32.60 0.81
CA LYS A 29 12.69 32.03 0.11
C LYS A 29 11.42 32.62 0.69
N ASN A 30 10.49 33.00 -0.19
CA ASN A 30 9.13 33.35 0.17
C ASN A 30 8.22 32.19 -0.22
N ILE A 31 7.28 31.85 0.66
CA ILE A 31 6.27 30.81 0.46
C ILE A 31 4.93 31.45 0.79
N VAL A 32 3.98 31.34 -0.13
CA VAL A 32 2.62 31.87 0.01
C VAL A 32 1.66 30.74 -0.27
N PHE A 33 0.69 30.50 0.63
CA PHE A 33 -0.33 29.47 0.43
C PHE A 33 -1.63 29.83 1.16
N LYS A 34 -2.73 29.21 0.75
CA LYS A 34 -4.04 29.29 1.41
C LYS A 34 -4.44 27.92 1.93
N ASP A 35 -5.25 27.91 2.99
CA ASP A 35 -5.72 26.68 3.61
C ASP A 35 -7.05 26.21 2.98
N VAL A 36 -7.18 24.90 2.79
CA VAL A 36 -8.33 24.26 2.15
C VAL A 36 -8.65 22.94 2.84
N ASP A 37 -9.93 22.59 2.80
CA ASP A 37 -10.47 21.36 3.37
C ASP A 37 -11.07 20.49 2.26
N ILE A 38 -10.86 19.17 2.36
CA ILE A 38 -11.46 18.19 1.45
C ILE A 38 -12.47 17.37 2.25
N ARG A 39 -13.76 17.59 1.98
CA ARG A 39 -14.83 16.80 2.59
C ARG A 39 -15.18 15.63 1.69
N ALA A 40 -14.66 14.45 2.02
CA ALA A 40 -14.89 13.23 1.28
C ALA A 40 -15.88 12.30 2.00
N LYS A 41 -16.77 11.67 1.24
CA LYS A 41 -17.77 10.71 1.73
C LYS A 41 -18.00 9.58 0.74
N LEU A 42 -18.21 8.38 1.27
CA LEU A 42 -18.63 7.22 0.50
C LEU A 42 -20.15 7.27 0.28
N ILE A 43 -20.61 7.03 -0.95
CA ILE A 43 -22.03 6.95 -1.29
C ILE A 43 -22.25 5.69 -2.12
N THR A 44 -23.23 4.87 -1.75
CA THR A 44 -23.63 3.69 -2.55
C THR A 44 -24.94 4.01 -3.27
N LYS A 45 -24.96 3.83 -4.59
CA LYS A 45 -26.16 4.01 -5.43
C LYS A 45 -26.23 2.86 -6.44
N ASP A 46 -27.39 2.20 -6.51
CA ASP A 46 -27.67 1.13 -7.47
C ASP A 46 -26.60 0.01 -7.45
N SER A 47 -26.17 -0.40 -6.25
CA SER A 47 -25.12 -1.41 -6.03
C SER A 47 -23.71 -1.02 -6.48
N VAL A 48 -23.48 0.23 -6.89
CA VAL A 48 -22.16 0.78 -7.21
C VAL A 48 -21.74 1.73 -6.09
N ASN A 49 -20.49 1.60 -5.66
CA ASN A 49 -19.89 2.47 -4.66
C ASN A 49 -19.25 3.69 -5.34
N TYR A 50 -19.45 4.86 -4.77
CA TYR A 50 -18.91 6.11 -5.26
C TYR A 50 -18.21 6.87 -4.15
N ILE A 51 -17.12 7.55 -4.48
CA ILE A 51 -16.55 8.57 -3.63
C ILE A 51 -17.04 9.94 -4.10
N SER A 52 -17.62 10.70 -3.18
CA SER A 52 -17.95 12.10 -3.38
C SER A 52 -16.99 12.93 -2.54
N ALA A 53 -16.30 13.86 -3.18
CA ALA A 53 -15.40 14.78 -2.46
C ALA A 53 -15.70 16.22 -2.86
N THR A 54 -15.65 17.12 -1.88
CA THR A 54 -15.84 18.56 -2.10
C THR A 54 -14.63 19.32 -1.56
N LEU A 55 -14.02 20.16 -2.40
CA LEU A 55 -12.91 21.03 -2.04
C LEU A 55 -13.45 22.39 -1.60
N ILE A 56 -13.07 22.82 -0.41
CA ILE A 56 -13.63 24.00 0.26
C ILE A 56 -12.50 24.88 0.76
N ASN A 57 -12.58 26.19 0.50
CA ASN A 57 -11.68 27.15 1.10
C ASN A 57 -12.00 27.33 2.60
N THR A 58 -11.04 27.15 3.51
CA THR A 58 -11.34 27.24 4.96
C THR A 58 -11.61 28.65 5.45
N ALA A 59 -11.09 29.68 4.77
CA ALA A 59 -11.27 31.07 5.16
C ALA A 59 -12.65 31.62 4.76
N THR A 60 -13.14 31.28 3.57
CA THR A 60 -14.42 31.78 3.04
C THR A 60 -15.55 30.76 3.11
N ASN A 61 -15.23 29.49 3.40
CA ASN A 61 -16.14 28.34 3.36
C ASN A 61 -16.87 28.21 2.01
N THR A 62 -16.23 28.63 0.92
CA THR A 62 -16.74 28.54 -0.45
C THR A 62 -16.13 27.34 -1.18
N PRO A 63 -16.90 26.68 -2.07
CA PRO A 63 -16.36 25.60 -2.90
C PRO A 63 -15.30 26.14 -3.88
N ILE A 64 -14.29 25.34 -4.15
CA ILE A 64 -13.23 25.64 -5.12
C ILE A 64 -13.44 24.78 -6.36
N THR A 65 -13.50 25.43 -7.52
CA THR A 65 -13.83 24.81 -8.81
C THR A 65 -12.60 24.74 -9.73
N GLY A 66 -12.57 23.81 -10.68
CA GLY A 66 -11.48 23.68 -11.66
C GLY A 66 -10.19 23.01 -11.15
N GLU A 67 -10.09 22.69 -9.86
CA GLU A 67 -8.94 21.98 -9.28
C GLU A 67 -9.00 20.47 -9.54
N SER A 68 -7.84 19.86 -9.77
CA SER A 68 -7.71 18.41 -10.03
C SER A 68 -7.49 17.63 -8.74
N LEU A 69 -8.35 16.65 -8.48
CA LEU A 69 -8.28 15.79 -7.30
C LEU A 69 -7.96 14.35 -7.70
N ASN A 70 -6.91 13.79 -7.11
CA ASN A 70 -6.57 12.37 -7.26
C ASN A 70 -7.35 11.55 -6.24
N ILE A 71 -8.04 10.51 -6.70
CA ILE A 71 -8.59 9.47 -5.82
C ILE A 71 -7.71 8.25 -5.88
N GLN A 72 -7.36 7.72 -4.72
CA GLN A 72 -6.47 6.59 -4.62
C GLN A 72 -6.71 5.76 -3.36
N VAL A 73 -6.45 4.45 -3.42
CA VAL A 73 -6.47 3.58 -2.24
C VAL A 73 -5.06 3.49 -1.65
N GLN A 74 -4.94 3.59 -0.34
CA GLN A 74 -3.66 3.35 0.34
C GLN A 74 -3.18 1.92 0.10
N ARG A 75 -1.90 1.81 -0.29
CA ARG A 75 -1.18 0.54 -0.48
C ARG A 75 0.25 0.70 0.02
N LEU A 76 0.91 -0.41 0.28
CA LEU A 76 2.23 -0.45 0.92
C LEU A 76 3.31 0.35 0.18
N PHE A 77 3.41 0.21 -1.14
CA PHE A 77 4.50 0.82 -1.93
C PHE A 77 4.09 2.08 -2.68
N LYS A 78 2.90 2.07 -3.28
CA LYS A 78 2.38 3.20 -4.05
C LYS A 78 0.86 3.15 -4.01
N PRO A 79 0.16 4.26 -3.72
CA PRO A 79 -1.28 4.27 -3.69
C PRO A 79 -1.86 3.89 -5.06
N LEU A 80 -2.93 3.09 -5.03
CA LEU A 80 -3.64 2.64 -6.23
C LEU A 80 -4.60 3.72 -6.68
N LYS A 81 -4.31 4.42 -7.77
CA LYS A 81 -5.22 5.42 -8.34
C LYS A 81 -6.51 4.76 -8.83
N ILE A 82 -7.66 5.37 -8.56
CA ILE A 82 -8.98 4.93 -9.02
C ILE A 82 -9.63 6.07 -9.81
N GLY A 83 -10.42 5.70 -10.82
CA GLY A 83 -11.17 6.65 -11.65
C GLY A 83 -10.35 7.16 -12.83
N ASN A 84 -10.78 8.27 -13.40
CA ASN A 84 -10.13 8.86 -14.56
C ASN A 84 -8.81 9.53 -14.18
N GLU A 85 -7.92 9.71 -15.15
CA GLU A 85 -6.62 10.36 -14.95
C GLU A 85 -6.74 11.82 -14.50
N PHE A 86 -7.84 12.48 -14.87
CA PHE A 86 -8.10 13.88 -14.56
C PHE A 86 -9.51 14.03 -13.98
N ASN A 87 -9.60 14.40 -12.70
CA ASN A 87 -10.86 14.59 -12.02
C ASN A 87 -10.96 16.02 -11.52
N TYR A 88 -11.51 16.89 -12.35
CA TYR A 88 -11.67 18.29 -12.03
C TYR A 88 -12.94 18.51 -11.22
N THR A 89 -12.83 19.37 -10.20
CA THR A 89 -13.95 19.85 -9.40
C THR A 89 -14.94 20.63 -10.27
N ASN A 90 -16.23 20.30 -10.13
CA ASN A 90 -17.32 20.95 -10.86
C ASN A 90 -17.69 22.33 -10.26
N GLU A 91 -18.79 22.95 -10.74
CA GLU A 91 -19.29 24.25 -10.25
C GLU A 91 -19.57 24.29 -8.74
N ASN A 92 -19.85 23.14 -8.12
CA ASN A 92 -20.07 23.02 -6.68
C ASN A 92 -18.77 22.65 -5.92
N GLY A 93 -17.63 22.69 -6.59
CA GLY A 93 -16.33 22.28 -6.05
C GLY A 93 -16.24 20.79 -5.75
N ALA A 94 -17.07 19.98 -6.40
CA ALA A 94 -17.24 18.55 -6.08
C ALA A 94 -16.80 17.64 -7.22
N ILE A 95 -16.35 16.45 -6.87
CA ILE A 95 -16.11 15.31 -7.76
C ILE A 95 -16.99 14.14 -7.32
N PHE A 96 -17.37 13.29 -8.28
CA PHE A 96 -18.18 12.11 -8.03
C PHE A 96 -17.67 10.96 -8.89
N ILE A 97 -17.03 9.97 -8.26
CA ILE A 97 -16.23 8.97 -8.97
C ILE A 97 -16.59 7.57 -8.52
N PRO A 98 -16.92 6.66 -9.47
CA PRO A 98 -17.19 5.27 -9.13
C PRO A 98 -15.93 4.57 -8.65
N ILE A 99 -16.11 3.66 -7.70
CA ILE A 99 -15.06 2.79 -7.18
C ILE A 99 -15.30 1.40 -7.74
N ASP A 100 -14.28 0.85 -8.40
CA ASP A 100 -14.33 -0.52 -8.90
C ASP A 100 -14.42 -1.52 -7.75
N ASN A 101 -15.22 -2.56 -7.94
CA ASN A 101 -15.33 -3.67 -7.00
C ASN A 101 -14.08 -4.57 -7.08
N GLY A 102 -13.87 -5.40 -6.06
CA GLY A 102 -12.78 -6.38 -6.05
C GLY A 102 -11.46 -5.88 -5.46
N ILE A 103 -11.43 -4.65 -4.94
CA ILE A 103 -10.25 -4.09 -4.28
C ILE A 103 -10.04 -4.81 -2.93
N PRO A 104 -8.93 -5.53 -2.71
CA PRO A 104 -8.70 -6.24 -1.45
C PRO A 104 -8.42 -5.26 -0.32
N GLY A 105 -8.98 -5.53 0.86
CA GLY A 105 -8.85 -4.73 2.07
C GLY A 105 -8.72 -5.61 3.32
N MET A 106 -8.06 -5.07 4.35
CA MET A 106 -7.99 -5.74 5.66
C MET A 106 -9.39 -5.77 6.26
N ASP A 107 -9.92 -6.96 6.56
CA ASP A 107 -11.30 -7.15 7.02
C ASP A 107 -12.37 -6.52 6.11
N GLY A 108 -12.08 -6.40 4.81
CA GLY A 108 -12.96 -5.75 3.83
C GLY A 108 -12.98 -4.21 3.93
N ASN A 109 -12.11 -3.62 4.74
CA ASN A 109 -11.94 -2.17 4.81
C ASN A 109 -10.81 -1.69 3.89
N ILE A 110 -11.08 -0.64 3.13
CA ILE A 110 -10.08 0.07 2.33
C ILE A 110 -10.01 1.54 2.76
N ALA A 111 -8.80 2.07 2.86
CA ALA A 111 -8.55 3.48 3.12
C ALA A 111 -8.42 4.22 1.78
N ILE A 112 -9.44 5.03 1.45
CA ILE A 112 -9.50 5.83 0.24
C ILE A 112 -8.98 7.23 0.57
N GLU A 113 -8.00 7.69 -0.19
CA GLU A 113 -7.47 9.04 -0.12
C GLU A 113 -8.01 9.87 -1.28
N VAL A 114 -8.45 11.08 -0.97
CA VAL A 114 -8.68 12.14 -1.95
C VAL A 114 -7.60 13.18 -1.75
N VAL A 115 -6.81 13.42 -2.80
CA VAL A 115 -5.59 14.21 -2.75
C VAL A 115 -5.64 15.34 -3.76
N LEU A 116 -5.61 16.58 -3.28
CA LEU A 116 -5.17 17.71 -4.06
C LEU A 116 -3.64 17.68 -4.07
N ASN A 117 -3.03 17.49 -5.24
CA ASN A 117 -1.59 17.28 -5.33
C ASN A 117 -0.90 18.54 -5.86
N GLU A 118 0.01 19.10 -5.05
CA GLU A 118 0.92 20.18 -5.45
C GLU A 118 0.23 21.34 -6.18
N SER A 119 -0.90 21.82 -5.63
CA SER A 119 -1.54 23.04 -6.14
C SER A 119 -0.63 24.25 -5.85
N ASP A 120 -0.50 25.16 -6.81
CA ASP A 120 0.31 26.37 -6.66
C ASP A 120 -0.21 27.27 -5.51
N ASP A 121 -1.52 27.31 -5.30
CA ASP A 121 -2.17 28.17 -4.30
C ASP A 121 -2.39 27.46 -2.95
N PHE A 122 -2.61 26.15 -2.97
CA PHE A 122 -3.08 25.38 -1.81
C PHE A 122 -2.10 24.29 -1.35
N GLY A 123 -1.06 24.00 -2.14
CA GLY A 123 -0.13 22.91 -1.88
C GLY A 123 -0.78 21.53 -2.00
N THR A 124 -0.33 20.58 -1.17
CA THR A 124 -0.84 19.22 -1.13
C THR A 124 -1.75 19.01 0.06
N VAL A 125 -3.01 18.69 -0.20
CA VAL A 125 -4.03 18.43 0.84
C VAL A 125 -4.63 17.06 0.61
N LYS A 126 -4.84 16.32 1.70
CA LYS A 126 -5.33 14.94 1.67
C LYS A 126 -6.45 14.74 2.70
N ALA A 127 -7.54 14.12 2.25
CA ALA A 127 -8.55 13.54 3.11
C ALA A 127 -8.55 12.01 2.99
N ILE A 128 -8.72 11.30 4.10
CA ILE A 128 -8.77 9.85 4.15
C ILE A 128 -10.18 9.42 4.61
N VAL A 129 -10.78 8.51 3.86
CA VAL A 129 -12.08 7.90 4.15
C VAL A 129 -11.89 6.40 4.27
N ASN A 130 -12.26 5.85 5.42
CA ASN A 130 -12.32 4.39 5.61
C ASN A 130 -13.63 3.87 5.03
N ALA A 131 -13.54 2.99 4.05
CA ALA A 131 -14.68 2.47 3.31
C ALA A 131 -14.78 0.92 3.48
N PRO A 132 -15.86 0.39 4.07
CA PRO A 132 -16.07 -1.05 4.27
C PRO A 132 -16.63 -1.72 3.00
N ILE A 133 -15.95 -1.52 1.86
CA ILE A 133 -16.38 -2.01 0.54
C ILE A 133 -15.34 -2.90 -0.15
N GLY A 134 -14.23 -3.16 0.54
CA GLY A 134 -13.17 -4.01 0.04
C GLY A 134 -13.51 -5.48 0.15
N VAL A 135 -12.79 -6.30 -0.62
CA VAL A 135 -12.83 -7.75 -0.48
C VAL A 135 -11.95 -8.15 0.71
N PRO A 136 -12.46 -8.88 1.71
CA PRO A 136 -11.64 -9.32 2.83
C PRO A 136 -10.52 -10.23 2.34
N ILE A 137 -9.30 -9.91 2.74
CA ILE A 137 -8.14 -10.77 2.51
C ILE A 137 -8.23 -11.93 3.51
N VAL A 138 -8.46 -13.14 3.01
CA VAL A 138 -8.37 -14.35 3.82
C VAL A 138 -6.92 -14.81 3.81
N ASP A 139 -6.35 -15.06 4.98
CA ASP A 139 -5.01 -15.62 5.09
C ASP A 139 -5.02 -17.09 4.67
N GLU A 140 -4.54 -17.38 3.45
CA GLU A 140 -4.29 -18.73 2.97
C GLU A 140 -2.91 -19.21 3.44
N SER A 141 -2.75 -19.33 4.76
CA SER A 141 -1.50 -19.81 5.35
C SER A 141 -1.38 -21.32 5.23
N THR A 142 -0.48 -21.78 4.38
CA THR A 142 -0.12 -23.21 4.30
C THR A 142 0.82 -23.67 5.42
N PHE A 143 1.06 -22.82 6.44
CA PHE A 143 2.05 -23.07 7.49
C PHE A 143 1.82 -24.38 8.25
N ASN A 144 0.57 -24.80 8.46
CA ASN A 144 0.26 -26.04 9.19
C ASN A 144 0.07 -27.27 8.29
N GLU A 145 0.23 -27.11 6.98
CA GLU A 145 0.07 -28.16 5.98
C GLU A 145 1.40 -28.85 5.67
N ARG A 146 1.42 -29.92 4.85
CA ARG A 146 2.69 -30.56 4.46
C ARG A 146 3.30 -29.91 3.22
N THR A 147 3.67 -28.63 3.32
CA THR A 147 4.24 -27.83 2.23
C THR A 147 5.70 -27.45 2.47
N MET A 148 6.37 -26.91 1.45
CA MET A 148 7.77 -26.46 1.54
C MET A 148 7.99 -25.31 2.54
N TRP A 149 6.93 -24.62 2.93
CA TRP A 149 6.96 -23.42 3.78
C TRP A 149 6.44 -23.69 5.21
N SER A 150 6.32 -24.97 5.57
CA SER A 150 5.76 -25.40 6.85
C SER A 150 6.86 -25.76 7.86
N PRO A 151 6.56 -25.81 9.18
CA PRO A 151 7.51 -26.20 10.21
C PRO A 151 8.07 -27.61 9.97
N ARG A 152 9.20 -27.92 10.61
CA ARG A 152 9.93 -29.20 10.48
C ARG A 152 9.03 -30.44 10.68
N ASN A 153 8.04 -30.38 11.57
CA ASN A 153 7.14 -31.52 11.83
C ASN A 153 6.11 -31.77 10.69
N LYS A 154 6.04 -30.86 9.71
CA LYS A 154 5.14 -30.92 8.56
C LYS A 154 5.90 -30.99 7.24
N THR A 155 7.09 -31.60 7.20
CA THR A 155 7.82 -31.80 5.94
C THR A 155 6.96 -32.54 4.89
N PRO A 156 6.95 -32.12 3.62
CA PRO A 156 6.30 -32.83 2.53
C PRO A 156 6.71 -34.31 2.45
N LEU A 157 5.75 -35.19 2.19
CA LEU A 157 5.99 -36.65 2.18
C LEU A 157 7.03 -37.07 1.16
N PHE A 158 7.06 -36.45 -0.03
CA PHE A 158 8.02 -36.81 -1.06
C PHE A 158 9.48 -36.53 -0.62
N LEU A 159 9.72 -35.45 0.12
CA LEU A 159 11.03 -35.14 0.72
C LEU A 159 11.42 -36.10 1.84
N LEU A 160 10.44 -36.76 2.46
CA LEU A 160 10.72 -37.81 3.44
C LEU A 160 10.97 -39.15 2.73
N ILE A 161 10.16 -39.50 1.74
CA ILE A 161 10.20 -40.82 1.10
C ILE A 161 11.40 -40.96 0.16
N PHE A 162 11.60 -40.05 -0.80
CA PHE A 162 12.62 -40.24 -1.84
C PHE A 162 14.06 -40.27 -1.31
N PRO A 163 14.50 -39.33 -0.44
CA PRO A 163 15.85 -39.37 0.09
C PRO A 163 16.10 -40.60 0.96
N ASN A 164 15.14 -40.99 1.79
CA ASN A 164 15.28 -42.19 2.61
C ASN A 164 15.31 -43.46 1.75
N LEU A 165 14.49 -43.56 0.70
CA LEU A 165 14.52 -44.67 -0.25
C LEU A 165 15.87 -44.77 -0.96
N LEU A 166 16.45 -43.64 -1.40
CA LEU A 166 17.79 -43.60 -2.00
C LEU A 166 18.86 -44.08 -1.02
N ILE A 167 18.81 -43.62 0.23
CA ILE A 167 19.70 -44.07 1.30
C ILE A 167 19.57 -45.59 1.49
N PHE A 168 18.36 -46.12 1.60
CA PHE A 168 18.12 -47.55 1.72
C PHE A 168 18.64 -48.34 0.50
N GLY A 169 18.47 -47.81 -0.71
CA GLY A 169 18.98 -48.43 -1.93
C GLY A 169 20.50 -48.55 -1.95
N ILE A 170 21.20 -47.48 -1.55
CA ILE A 170 22.68 -47.48 -1.45
C ILE A 170 23.14 -48.48 -0.38
N TRP A 171 22.52 -48.48 0.79
CA TRP A 171 22.84 -49.45 1.86
C TRP A 171 22.61 -50.89 1.42
N GLY A 172 21.52 -51.17 0.70
CA GLY A 172 21.24 -52.49 0.13
C GLY A 172 22.34 -52.97 -0.81
N LEU A 173 22.84 -52.09 -1.70
CA LEU A 173 23.96 -52.39 -2.59
C LEU A 173 25.24 -52.70 -1.81
N ILE A 174 25.57 -51.88 -0.80
CA ILE A 174 26.76 -52.07 0.04
C ILE A 174 26.70 -53.43 0.76
N ILE A 175 25.57 -53.76 1.38
CA ILE A 175 25.39 -55.04 2.07
C ILE A 175 25.53 -56.21 1.09
N TYR A 176 24.93 -56.11 -0.10
CA TYR A 176 25.06 -57.12 -1.14
C TYR A 176 26.53 -57.36 -1.53
N LEU A 177 27.29 -56.29 -1.79
CA LEU A 177 28.72 -56.39 -2.12
C LEU A 177 29.53 -57.04 -1.00
N ILE A 178 29.25 -56.67 0.27
CA ILE A 178 29.91 -57.26 1.44
C ILE A 178 29.62 -58.76 1.53
N THR A 179 28.35 -59.18 1.38
CA THR A 179 27.98 -60.61 1.44
C THR A 179 28.64 -61.43 0.33
N ASN A 180 28.73 -60.87 -0.89
CA ASN A 180 29.45 -61.51 -2.00
C ASN A 180 30.95 -61.64 -1.71
N LEU A 181 31.57 -60.62 -1.12
CA LEU A 181 32.99 -60.67 -0.75
C LEU A 181 33.26 -61.78 0.28
N PHE A 182 32.40 -61.91 1.30
CA PHE A 182 32.48 -63.01 2.28
C PHE A 182 32.27 -64.38 1.64
N LYS A 183 31.34 -64.50 0.68
CA LYS A 183 31.07 -65.75 -0.03
C LYS A 183 32.27 -66.21 -0.86
N ILE A 184 32.94 -65.28 -1.55
CA ILE A 184 34.18 -65.54 -2.30
C ILE A 184 35.32 -65.91 -1.34
N SER A 185 35.48 -65.18 -0.25
CA SER A 185 36.51 -65.47 0.75
C SER A 185 36.37 -66.88 1.36
N LYS A 186 35.14 -67.35 1.58
CA LYS A 186 34.89 -68.71 2.09
C LYS A 186 35.06 -69.81 1.05
N SER A 187 34.94 -69.53 -0.25
CA SER A 187 35.13 -70.55 -1.29
C SER A 187 36.59 -70.74 -1.71
N LYS A 188 37.50 -69.89 -1.23
CA LYS A 188 38.94 -69.93 -1.55
C LYS A 188 39.77 -70.63 -0.46
N ILE A 189 39.11 -71.16 0.57
CA ILE A 189 39.62 -72.06 1.61
C ILE A 189 38.99 -73.43 1.33
#